data_AF-A0A8T6VFE6-F1
#
_entry.id   AF-A0A8T6VFE6-F1
#
_cell.length_a   1.000
_cell.length_b   1.000
_cell.length_c   1.000
_cell.angle_alpha   90.00
_cell.angle_beta   90.00
_cell.angle_gamma   90.00
#
_symmetry.space_group_name_H-M   'P 1'
#
loop_
_entity.id
_entity.type
_entity.pdbx_description
1 polymer ?
#
loop_
_entity_poly.entity_id
_entity_poly.type
_entity_poly.pdbx_seq_one_letter_code
_entity_poly.pdbx_strand_id
1 'polypeptide(L)'
;MKMMISLIGLFTVLFSLLISSNAFSDDLKIEIIKNGSLSKDIIVDSVVANDKESLTELWKQMQDKSQIPAVNFDKESVFFIISKNEKAERIEIANVETKPGNKVNIFYSVSESKDKSISSRQKGTDYPYIIGTIANPNKQKYEISLRENYKVPPIPANQALGQDIKYTNTLSQYNLEIVNYVPLDLGNKWTYKIESDKRNAEVTQEVQSVSNGWSVLNSYFGTQNIAMKIEHSGQLIVSSDTGVRPFYTNDVQTQFVKEEIKTPAGSFNDLMIVTIAQNNNFWFRDVYAKGVGLVLHEHISPKGNGKYTLVKAKVRGKDYPG
;
A
#
# COMPACT_ATOMS: atom_id res chain seq x y z
N MET A 1 -26.05 -31.99 56.24
CA MET A 1 -26.24 -30.96 55.19
C MET A 1 -25.46 -29.72 55.61
N LYS A 2 -24.23 -29.56 55.09
CA LYS A 2 -23.36 -28.41 55.35
C LYS A 2 -23.22 -27.65 54.04
N MET A 3 -23.63 -26.39 54.00
CA MET A 3 -23.30 -25.46 52.92
C MET A 3 -21.81 -25.14 52.99
N MET A 4 -21.04 -25.55 51.97
CA MET A 4 -19.74 -24.97 51.69
C MET A 4 -19.94 -23.79 50.74
N ILE A 5 -19.74 -22.60 51.28
CA ILE A 5 -19.50 -21.39 50.51
C ILE A 5 -18.07 -21.54 49.96
N SER A 6 -17.94 -21.72 48.64
CA SER A 6 -16.64 -21.73 47.98
C SER A 6 -16.32 -20.32 47.47
N LEU A 7 -15.23 -19.82 48.02
CA LEU A 7 -14.56 -18.57 47.80
C LEU A 7 -13.86 -18.60 46.42
N ILE A 8 -14.53 -18.14 45.36
CA ILE A 8 -13.89 -17.83 44.07
C ILE A 8 -14.38 -16.45 43.63
N GLY A 9 -13.98 -15.45 44.41
CA GLY A 9 -13.96 -14.05 44.00
C GLY A 9 -12.52 -13.64 43.69
N LEU A 10 -12.37 -12.68 42.78
CA LEU A 10 -11.13 -12.03 42.34
C LEU A 10 -10.17 -12.91 41.54
N PHE A 11 -10.31 -12.97 40.21
CA PHE A 11 -9.13 -12.97 39.30
C PHE A 11 -9.40 -12.69 37.80
N THR A 12 -10.62 -12.35 37.35
CA THR A 12 -10.91 -12.29 35.88
C THR A 12 -11.63 -11.05 35.36
N VAL A 13 -11.41 -9.87 35.97
CA VAL A 13 -11.92 -8.58 35.41
C VAL A 13 -10.80 -7.54 35.19
N LEU A 14 -9.53 -7.91 35.38
CA LEU A 14 -8.40 -6.98 35.26
C LEU A 14 -7.42 -7.41 34.15
N PHE A 15 -7.91 -7.61 32.92
CA PHE A 15 -7.01 -7.83 31.76
C PHE A 15 -7.54 -7.33 30.40
N SER A 16 -8.51 -6.41 30.40
CA SER A 16 -9.07 -5.80 29.18
C SER A 16 -8.89 -4.27 29.10
N LEU A 17 -7.93 -3.71 29.85
CA LEU A 17 -7.73 -2.25 29.97
C LEU A 17 -6.27 -1.79 29.79
N LEU A 18 -5.49 -2.52 28.98
CA LEU A 18 -4.10 -2.17 28.65
C LEU A 18 -3.88 -2.11 27.14
N ILE A 19 -4.52 -1.14 26.48
CA ILE A 19 -3.98 -0.50 25.26
C ILE A 19 -4.31 1.00 25.36
N SER A 20 -3.65 1.68 26.30
CA SER A 20 -3.62 3.14 26.36
C SER A 20 -2.20 3.60 26.71
N SER A 21 -1.38 3.77 25.68
CA SER A 21 -0.19 4.62 25.72
C SER A 21 0.20 4.96 24.27
N ASN A 22 -0.38 6.04 23.72
CA ASN A 22 0.17 7.40 23.73
C ASN A 22 1.52 7.52 23.01
N ALA A 23 1.43 7.75 21.71
CA ALA A 23 2.33 8.64 20.98
C ALA A 23 1.45 9.48 20.04
N PHE A 24 0.78 10.50 20.59
CA PHE A 24 -0.02 11.43 19.80
C PHE A 24 0.71 12.77 19.77
N SER A 25 0.93 13.30 18.56
CA SER A 25 1.26 14.72 18.41
C SER A 25 0.14 15.53 19.08
N ASP A 26 0.50 16.53 19.87
CA ASP A 26 -0.42 17.34 20.65
C ASP A 26 -1.68 17.73 19.82
N ASP A 27 -2.86 17.44 20.41
CA ASP A 27 -4.23 17.79 20.00
C ASP A 27 -5.07 16.82 19.15
N LEU A 28 -4.56 15.70 18.62
CA LEU A 28 -5.42 14.72 17.91
C LEU A 28 -5.91 13.59 18.81
N LYS A 29 -7.24 13.47 18.99
CA LYS A 29 -7.85 12.33 19.67
C LYS A 29 -8.38 11.33 18.63
N ILE A 30 -7.77 10.14 18.58
CA ILE A 30 -8.32 8.99 17.85
C ILE A 30 -9.07 8.07 18.81
N GLU A 31 -10.26 7.66 18.42
CA GLU A 31 -11.08 6.72 19.18
C GLU A 31 -11.57 5.59 18.28
N ILE A 32 -11.33 4.35 18.69
CA ILE A 32 -11.87 3.19 17.96
C ILE A 32 -13.29 2.95 18.43
N ILE A 33 -14.24 3.12 17.53
CA ILE A 33 -15.67 2.96 17.80
C ILE A 33 -16.08 1.49 17.68
N LYS A 34 -15.51 0.79 16.68
CA LYS A 34 -15.85 -0.59 16.41
C LYS A 34 -14.70 -1.30 15.73
N ASN A 35 -14.53 -2.58 16.04
CA ASN A 35 -13.71 -3.50 15.30
C ASN A 35 -14.47 -4.82 15.13
N GLY A 36 -14.06 -5.64 14.18
CA GLY A 36 -14.66 -6.94 13.95
C GLY A 36 -14.15 -7.58 12.68
N SER A 37 -14.87 -8.59 12.21
CA SER A 37 -14.61 -9.27 10.94
C SER A 37 -15.88 -9.36 10.10
N LEU A 38 -15.73 -9.21 8.79
CA LEU A 38 -16.82 -9.25 7.83
C LEU A 38 -16.72 -10.56 7.06
N SER A 39 -17.80 -11.36 7.03
CA SER A 39 -17.82 -12.72 6.51
C SER A 39 -17.99 -12.85 4.98
N LYS A 40 -18.01 -11.72 4.26
CA LYS A 40 -18.20 -11.65 2.81
C LYS A 40 -17.20 -10.70 2.18
N ASP A 41 -16.91 -10.95 0.90
CA ASP A 41 -16.09 -10.08 0.07
C ASP A 41 -16.76 -8.71 -0.05
N ILE A 42 -16.11 -7.69 0.51
CA ILE A 42 -16.61 -6.32 0.52
C ILE A 42 -15.80 -5.50 -0.47
N ILE A 43 -16.50 -4.88 -1.40
CA ILE A 43 -15.91 -4.06 -2.47
C ILE A 43 -15.31 -2.76 -1.92
N VAL A 44 -15.74 -2.34 -0.73
CA VAL A 44 -15.34 -1.08 -0.07
C VAL A 44 -13.87 -1.10 0.31
N ASP A 45 -13.12 -0.09 -0.14
CA ASP A 45 -11.75 0.16 0.30
C ASP A 45 -11.70 0.78 1.71
N SER A 46 -10.51 1.06 2.22
CA SER A 46 -10.40 1.90 3.41
C SER A 46 -10.81 3.34 3.04
N VAL A 47 -11.75 3.93 3.76
CA VAL A 47 -12.39 5.21 3.41
C VAL A 47 -12.51 6.14 4.61
N VAL A 48 -12.65 7.43 4.33
CA VAL A 48 -12.94 8.45 5.33
C VAL A 48 -14.31 9.05 5.02
N ALA A 49 -15.23 9.00 5.99
CA ALA A 49 -16.52 9.66 5.94
C ALA A 49 -16.46 10.99 6.70
N ASN A 50 -16.85 12.07 6.01
CA ASN A 50 -16.84 13.43 6.53
C ASN A 50 -18.26 13.98 6.82
N ASP A 51 -19.28 13.17 6.57
CA ASP A 51 -20.67 13.49 6.82
C ASP A 51 -21.51 12.23 7.08
N LYS A 52 -22.74 12.45 7.53
CA LYS A 52 -23.69 11.39 7.90
C LYS A 52 -24.13 10.55 6.72
N GLU A 53 -24.23 11.14 5.53
CA GLU A 53 -24.68 10.44 4.32
C GLU A 53 -23.63 9.41 3.90
N SER A 54 -22.36 9.84 3.80
CA SER A 54 -21.19 9.01 3.52
C SER A 54 -21.05 7.87 4.53
N LEU A 55 -21.18 8.16 5.84
CA LEU A 55 -21.13 7.11 6.86
C LEU A 55 -22.27 6.10 6.70
N THR A 56 -23.48 6.57 6.40
CA THR A 56 -24.64 5.70 6.20
C THR A 56 -24.46 4.80 4.98
N GLU A 57 -23.89 5.33 3.90
CA GLU A 57 -23.59 4.57 2.69
C GLU A 57 -22.53 3.49 2.95
N LEU A 58 -21.42 3.83 3.61
CA LEU A 58 -20.39 2.85 4.01
C LEU A 58 -21.00 1.75 4.88
N TRP A 59 -21.85 2.12 5.85
CA TRP A 59 -22.51 1.16 6.74
C TRP A 59 -23.41 0.18 5.98
N LYS A 60 -24.16 0.68 4.99
CA LYS A 60 -24.98 -0.17 4.10
C LYS A 60 -24.12 -1.12 3.29
N GLN A 61 -22.99 -0.65 2.76
CA GLN A 61 -22.09 -1.46 1.96
C GLN A 61 -21.41 -2.57 2.79
N MET A 62 -21.15 -2.33 4.08
CA MET A 62 -20.70 -3.36 5.02
C MET A 62 -21.78 -4.41 5.35
N GLN A 63 -23.05 -4.14 5.00
CA GLN A 63 -24.22 -4.96 5.38
C GLN A 63 -24.33 -5.18 6.91
N ASP A 64 -23.78 -4.27 7.71
CA ASP A 64 -23.81 -4.35 9.16
C ASP A 64 -25.19 -3.93 9.67
N LYS A 65 -25.84 -4.84 10.41
CA LYS A 65 -27.18 -4.62 10.97
C LYS A 65 -27.15 -3.89 12.31
N SER A 66 -25.98 -3.59 12.87
CA SER A 66 -25.88 -2.79 14.09
C SER A 66 -26.25 -1.34 13.82
N GLN A 67 -26.61 -0.62 14.88
CA GLN A 67 -26.85 0.81 14.81
C GLN A 67 -25.61 1.57 14.32
N ILE A 68 -25.82 2.53 13.42
CA ILE A 68 -24.79 3.46 12.96
C ILE A 68 -24.36 4.33 14.15
N PRO A 69 -23.05 4.46 14.44
CA PRO A 69 -22.54 5.29 15.51
C PRO A 69 -23.02 6.73 15.38
N ALA A 70 -23.38 7.33 16.52
CA ALA A 70 -23.67 8.76 16.58
C ALA A 70 -22.33 9.53 16.56
N VAL A 71 -22.09 10.29 15.49
CA VAL A 71 -20.86 11.07 15.28
C VAL A 71 -21.20 12.53 15.07
N ASN A 72 -20.42 13.43 15.68
CA ASN A 72 -20.56 14.86 15.46
C ASN A 72 -19.64 15.32 14.31
N PHE A 73 -20.15 15.30 13.08
CA PHE A 73 -19.38 15.66 11.87
C PHE A 73 -18.91 17.12 11.80
N ASP A 74 -19.35 17.99 12.71
CA ASP A 74 -18.79 19.34 12.86
C ASP A 74 -17.44 19.33 13.58
N LYS A 75 -17.09 18.23 14.26
CA LYS A 75 -15.89 18.10 15.10
C LYS A 75 -15.06 16.86 14.79
N GLU A 76 -15.67 15.86 14.17
CA GLU A 76 -15.11 14.53 14.01
C GLU A 76 -15.23 14.06 12.56
N SER A 77 -14.19 13.38 12.08
CA SER A 77 -14.27 12.56 10.87
C SER A 77 -14.23 11.09 11.27
N VAL A 78 -14.88 10.23 10.49
CA VAL A 78 -14.85 8.78 10.69
C VAL A 78 -13.91 8.17 9.66
N PHE A 79 -12.97 7.35 10.11
CA PHE A 79 -12.20 6.50 9.22
C PHE A 79 -12.66 5.05 9.34
N PHE A 80 -12.61 4.38 8.21
CA PHE A 80 -12.95 2.98 8.05
C PHE A 80 -11.79 2.28 7.37
N ILE A 81 -11.25 1.25 8.01
CA ILE A 81 -10.14 0.46 7.47
C ILE A 81 -10.61 -0.98 7.39
N ILE A 82 -10.59 -1.56 6.19
CA ILE A 82 -10.82 -3.00 5.98
C ILE A 82 -9.55 -3.59 5.40
N SER A 83 -9.11 -4.72 5.96
CA SER A 83 -8.06 -5.51 5.34
C SER A 83 -8.69 -6.44 4.33
N LYS A 84 -8.34 -6.28 3.05
CA LYS A 84 -8.69 -7.21 1.97
C LYS A 84 -7.77 -8.44 1.90
N ASN A 85 -6.86 -8.59 2.86
CA ASN A 85 -5.96 -9.73 2.93
C ASN A 85 -6.69 -10.91 3.61
N GLU A 86 -6.92 -12.00 2.88
CA GLU A 86 -7.58 -13.23 3.37
C GLU A 86 -6.87 -13.90 4.56
N LYS A 87 -5.58 -13.56 4.80
CA LYS A 87 -4.79 -14.06 5.94
C LYS A 87 -4.74 -13.09 7.12
N ALA A 88 -5.39 -11.94 7.00
CA ALA A 88 -5.41 -10.94 8.05
C ALA A 88 -6.28 -11.39 9.21
N GLU A 89 -5.73 -11.32 10.43
CA GLU A 89 -6.49 -11.61 11.64
C GLU A 89 -6.99 -10.33 12.32
N ARG A 90 -6.19 -9.27 12.25
CA ARG A 90 -6.50 -7.99 12.92
C ARG A 90 -5.82 -6.83 12.21
N ILE A 91 -6.41 -5.65 12.42
CA ILE A 91 -5.87 -4.35 12.05
C ILE A 91 -5.51 -3.65 13.37
N GLU A 92 -4.42 -2.90 13.38
CA GLU A 92 -4.01 -2.07 14.52
C GLU A 92 -3.61 -0.70 14.00
N ILE A 93 -4.04 0.39 14.65
CA ILE A 93 -3.50 1.72 14.34
C ILE A 93 -2.08 1.78 14.89
N ALA A 94 -1.10 1.90 14.00
CA ALA A 94 0.31 1.85 14.31
C ALA A 94 0.89 3.24 14.63
N ASN A 95 0.48 4.28 13.90
CA ASN A 95 0.93 5.65 14.13
C ASN A 95 -0.05 6.67 13.54
N VAL A 96 0.03 7.91 13.99
CA VAL A 96 -0.71 9.04 13.43
C VAL A 96 0.24 10.21 13.26
N GLU A 97 0.30 10.77 12.05
CA GLU A 97 1.15 11.92 11.77
C GLU A 97 0.33 13.10 11.30
N THR A 98 0.49 14.23 11.99
CA THR A 98 0.06 15.55 11.51
C THR A 98 1.07 16.10 10.52
N LYS A 99 0.58 16.64 9.40
CA LYS A 99 1.38 17.36 8.40
C LYS A 99 0.88 18.80 8.27
N PRO A 100 1.74 19.73 7.80
CA PRO A 100 1.30 21.10 7.48
C PRO A 100 0.07 21.12 6.56
N GLY A 101 -0.81 22.10 6.74
CA GLY A 101 -2.01 22.26 5.92
C GLY A 101 -3.18 21.35 6.30
N ASN A 102 -3.36 21.05 7.59
CA ASN A 102 -4.46 20.21 8.10
C ASN A 102 -4.54 18.82 7.46
N LYS A 103 -3.40 18.21 7.17
CA LYS A 103 -3.32 16.84 6.65
C LYS A 103 -2.97 15.89 7.78
N VAL A 104 -3.65 14.74 7.83
CA VAL A 104 -3.37 13.68 8.81
C VAL A 104 -3.15 12.36 8.09
N ASN A 105 -2.03 11.71 8.37
CA ASN A 105 -1.80 10.33 7.96
C ASN A 105 -2.12 9.39 9.13
N ILE A 106 -3.05 8.48 8.95
CA ILE A 106 -3.31 7.38 9.89
C ILE A 106 -2.62 6.14 9.33
N PHE A 107 -1.59 5.69 10.03
CA PHE A 107 -0.83 4.49 9.70
C PHE A 107 -1.41 3.28 10.44
N TYR A 108 -1.80 2.23 9.73
CA TYR A 108 -2.38 1.02 10.31
C TYR A 108 -1.62 -0.24 9.91
N SER A 109 -1.33 -1.15 10.82
CA SER A 109 -0.72 -2.43 10.48
C SER A 109 -1.76 -3.54 10.43
N VAL A 110 -1.68 -4.39 9.41
CA VAL A 110 -2.41 -5.65 9.35
C VAL A 110 -1.50 -6.76 9.85
N SER A 111 -1.97 -7.58 10.79
CA SER A 111 -1.21 -8.76 11.23
C SER A 111 -1.81 -10.05 10.71
N GLU A 112 -0.95 -10.91 10.20
CA GLU A 112 -1.31 -12.23 9.69
C GLU A 112 -1.09 -13.31 10.75
N SER A 113 -1.86 -14.40 10.62
CA SER A 113 -1.66 -15.60 11.44
C SER A 113 -0.26 -16.16 11.24
N LYS A 114 0.49 -16.35 12.32
CA LYS A 114 1.79 -17.04 12.28
C LYS A 114 1.64 -18.56 12.18
N ASP A 115 0.43 -19.09 12.35
CA ASP A 115 0.22 -20.51 12.59
C ASP A 115 -0.15 -21.25 11.30
N LYS A 116 0.83 -21.91 10.70
CA LYS A 116 0.67 -22.75 9.49
C LYS A 116 -0.18 -24.01 9.76
N SER A 117 -0.55 -24.30 11.01
CA SER A 117 -1.30 -25.50 11.40
C SER A 117 -2.82 -25.34 11.34
N ILE A 118 -3.33 -24.13 11.09
CA ILE A 118 -4.77 -23.86 11.01
C ILE A 118 -5.28 -24.17 9.60
N SER A 119 -5.20 -25.44 9.19
CA SER A 119 -5.87 -25.94 7.98
C SER A 119 -7.35 -26.27 8.22
N SER A 120 -7.84 -26.08 9.45
CA SER A 120 -9.16 -26.53 9.91
C SER A 120 -10.06 -25.46 10.52
N ARG A 121 -9.63 -24.19 10.66
CA ARG A 121 -10.63 -23.11 10.65
C ARG A 121 -11.19 -23.11 9.24
N GLN A 122 -12.51 -23.28 9.14
CA GLN A 122 -13.23 -23.18 7.87
C GLN A 122 -12.61 -22.06 7.03
N LYS A 123 -12.45 -22.29 5.72
CA LYS A 123 -12.40 -21.23 4.72
C LYS A 123 -13.60 -20.30 4.99
N GLY A 124 -13.39 -19.33 5.85
CA GLY A 124 -14.31 -18.31 6.31
C GLY A 124 -13.59 -17.03 6.00
N THR A 125 -14.02 -16.44 4.90
CA THR A 125 -13.67 -15.15 4.33
C THR A 125 -13.96 -14.02 5.31
N ASP A 126 -13.22 -13.96 6.41
CA ASP A 126 -13.41 -12.99 7.48
C ASP A 126 -12.41 -11.85 7.29
N TYR A 127 -12.86 -10.74 6.72
CA TYR A 127 -12.06 -9.54 6.50
C TYR A 127 -12.07 -8.67 7.76
N PRO A 128 -10.95 -8.53 8.51
CA PRO A 128 -10.96 -7.70 9.70
C PRO A 128 -11.14 -6.24 9.31
N TYR A 129 -11.86 -5.49 10.15
CA TYR A 129 -12.08 -4.07 9.97
C TYR A 129 -11.94 -3.29 11.28
N ILE A 130 -11.62 -2.01 11.15
CA ILE A 130 -11.65 -1.01 12.21
C ILE A 130 -12.44 0.21 11.75
N ILE A 131 -13.27 0.72 12.65
CA ILE A 131 -13.96 2.00 12.56
C ILE A 131 -13.46 2.85 13.69
N GLY A 132 -12.98 4.05 13.38
CA GLY A 132 -12.64 5.02 14.40
C GLY A 132 -13.02 6.43 14.01
N THR A 133 -13.04 7.30 15.00
CA THR A 133 -13.13 8.75 14.81
C THR A 133 -11.78 9.40 15.05
N ILE A 134 -11.61 10.53 14.37
CA ILE A 134 -10.57 11.49 14.67
C ILE A 134 -11.27 12.82 15.00
N ALA A 135 -11.12 13.24 16.25
CA ALA A 135 -11.67 14.52 16.71
C ALA A 135 -10.62 15.62 16.51
N ASN A 136 -11.06 16.74 15.91
CA ASN A 136 -10.28 17.97 15.90
C ASN A 136 -10.79 18.93 17.00
N PRO A 137 -10.01 19.22 18.04
CA PRO A 137 -10.40 20.20 19.05
C PRO A 137 -10.58 21.62 18.46
N ASN A 138 -9.90 21.94 17.35
CA ASN A 138 -9.93 23.23 16.69
C ASN A 138 -11.02 23.35 15.60
N LYS A 139 -11.91 22.36 15.45
CA LYS A 139 -13.04 22.35 14.48
C LYS A 139 -12.65 22.58 13.01
N GLN A 140 -11.39 22.35 12.64
CA GLN A 140 -10.96 22.39 11.24
C GLN A 140 -11.07 20.99 10.63
N LYS A 141 -11.57 20.88 9.39
CA LYS A 141 -11.61 19.58 8.71
C LYS A 141 -10.19 19.15 8.36
N TYR A 142 -9.82 17.92 8.73
CA TYR A 142 -8.56 17.31 8.30
C TYR A 142 -8.73 16.61 6.96
N GLU A 143 -7.74 16.75 6.09
CA GLU A 143 -7.56 15.85 4.96
C GLU A 143 -6.86 14.59 5.47
N ILE A 144 -7.63 13.51 5.61
CA ILE A 144 -7.15 12.26 6.23
C ILE A 144 -6.74 11.28 5.14
N SER A 145 -5.52 10.78 5.23
CA SER A 145 -5.00 9.68 4.41
C SER A 145 -4.81 8.44 5.28
N LEU A 146 -5.42 7.33 4.88
CA LEU A 146 -5.24 6.03 5.51
C LEU A 146 -4.08 5.31 4.81
N ARG A 147 -3.09 4.87 5.57
CA ARG A 147 -1.88 4.23 5.04
C ARG A 147 -1.60 2.95 5.78
N GLU A 148 -1.47 1.84 5.07
CA GLU A 148 -1.03 0.62 5.74
C GLU A 148 0.45 0.77 6.13
N ASN A 149 0.76 0.60 7.41
CA ASN A 149 2.10 0.45 7.95
C ASN A 149 2.56 -0.98 7.72
N TYR A 150 3.09 -1.22 6.53
CA TYR A 150 3.61 -2.52 6.17
C TYR A 150 4.86 -2.83 7.00
N LYS A 151 4.76 -3.86 7.86
CA LYS A 151 5.96 -4.55 8.32
C LYS A 151 6.53 -5.24 7.10
N VAL A 152 7.64 -4.74 6.57
CA VAL A 152 8.39 -5.41 5.51
C VAL A 152 8.56 -6.86 5.96
N PRO A 153 7.98 -7.85 5.26
CA PRO A 153 8.22 -9.24 5.63
C PRO A 153 9.74 -9.45 5.52
N PRO A 154 10.39 -10.08 6.52
CA PRO A 154 11.79 -10.42 6.39
C PRO A 154 11.96 -11.19 5.09
N ILE A 155 12.89 -10.75 4.22
CA ILE A 155 13.13 -11.34 2.90
C ILE A 155 13.30 -12.85 3.09
N PRO A 156 12.31 -13.69 2.74
CA PRO A 156 12.44 -15.11 2.97
C PRO A 156 13.44 -15.61 1.94
N ALA A 157 14.56 -16.17 2.39
CA ALA A 157 15.36 -17.02 1.52
C ALA A 157 14.46 -18.17 1.05
N ASN A 158 14.27 -18.28 -0.26
CA ASN A 158 13.58 -19.39 -0.94
C ASN A 158 12.06 -19.54 -0.70
N GLN A 159 11.28 -18.45 -0.63
CA GLN A 159 9.81 -18.54 -0.77
C GLN A 159 9.31 -17.98 -2.10
N ALA A 160 8.44 -18.76 -2.75
CA ALA A 160 7.84 -18.49 -4.05
C ALA A 160 6.46 -17.84 -3.93
N LEU A 161 6.27 -16.69 -4.56
CA LEU A 161 5.26 -16.33 -5.58
C LEU A 161 5.55 -14.89 -6.06
N GLY A 162 5.04 -14.53 -7.25
CA GLY A 162 4.87 -13.17 -7.83
C GLY A 162 3.74 -12.40 -7.16
N GLN A 163 3.50 -11.10 -7.46
CA GLN A 163 2.21 -10.46 -7.08
C GLN A 163 1.16 -11.52 -7.35
N ASP A 164 0.49 -12.00 -6.29
CA ASP A 164 -0.22 -13.28 -6.37
C ASP A 164 -1.06 -13.21 -7.65
N ILE A 165 -1.05 -14.24 -8.49
CA ILE A 165 -1.88 -14.25 -9.71
C ILE A 165 -3.32 -13.86 -9.35
N LYS A 166 -3.78 -14.21 -8.14
CA LYS A 166 -5.03 -13.72 -7.56
C LYS A 166 -5.04 -12.21 -7.30
N TYR A 167 -4.00 -11.63 -6.71
CA TYR A 167 -3.87 -10.17 -6.52
C TYR A 167 -3.83 -9.41 -7.85
N THR A 168 -3.09 -9.88 -8.86
CA THR A 168 -3.08 -9.30 -10.21
C THR A 168 -4.46 -9.40 -10.86
N ASN A 169 -5.19 -10.51 -10.66
CA ASN A 169 -6.59 -10.67 -11.09
C ASN A 169 -7.57 -9.81 -10.28
N THR A 170 -7.29 -9.52 -9.01
CA THR A 170 -8.08 -8.59 -8.19
C THR A 170 -7.85 -7.17 -8.68
N LEU A 171 -6.61 -6.76 -8.94
CA LEU A 171 -6.30 -5.44 -9.49
C LEU A 171 -6.91 -5.22 -10.89
N SER A 172 -7.03 -6.26 -11.73
CA SER A 172 -7.69 -6.15 -13.03
C SER A 172 -9.20 -5.91 -12.92
N GLN A 173 -9.84 -6.25 -11.79
CA GLN A 173 -11.24 -5.91 -11.50
C GLN A 173 -11.44 -4.40 -11.23
N TYR A 174 -10.39 -3.69 -10.81
CA TYR A 174 -10.44 -2.25 -10.54
C TYR A 174 -10.09 -1.39 -11.76
N ASN A 175 -9.89 -2.02 -12.94
CA ASN A 175 -9.55 -1.35 -14.20
C ASN A 175 -8.37 -0.35 -14.07
N LEU A 176 -7.38 -0.68 -13.24
CA LEU A 176 -6.24 0.20 -12.95
C LEU A 176 -5.24 0.12 -14.10
N GLU A 177 -5.21 1.14 -14.95
CA GLU A 177 -4.33 1.15 -16.14
C GLU A 177 -2.86 0.92 -15.78
N ILE A 178 -2.39 1.44 -14.65
CA ILE A 178 -0.99 1.34 -14.16
C ILE A 178 -0.48 -0.11 -14.05
N VAL A 179 -1.35 -1.08 -13.77
CA VAL A 179 -0.98 -2.51 -13.64
C VAL A 179 -0.49 -3.08 -14.96
N ASN A 180 -0.95 -2.51 -16.08
CA ASN A 180 -0.48 -2.88 -17.40
C ASN A 180 0.89 -2.31 -17.72
N TYR A 181 1.36 -1.28 -16.99
CA TYR A 181 2.62 -0.59 -17.26
C TYR A 181 3.72 -0.92 -16.27
N VAL A 182 3.39 -1.43 -15.09
CA VAL A 182 4.36 -1.76 -14.03
C VAL A 182 4.23 -3.24 -13.65
N PRO A 183 4.76 -4.17 -14.47
CA PRO A 183 4.59 -5.61 -14.22
C PRO A 183 5.56 -6.07 -13.13
N LEU A 184 5.09 -6.08 -11.88
CA LEU A 184 5.87 -6.46 -10.69
C LEU A 184 5.85 -7.98 -10.41
N ASP A 185 5.68 -8.80 -11.44
CA ASP A 185 5.60 -10.25 -11.28
C ASP A 185 6.98 -10.88 -10.98
N LEU A 186 7.01 -11.96 -10.19
CA LEU A 186 8.23 -12.72 -9.89
C LEU A 186 8.92 -13.20 -11.17
N GLY A 187 10.25 -13.09 -11.21
CA GLY A 187 11.05 -13.51 -12.36
C GLY A 187 11.06 -12.51 -13.52
N ASN A 188 10.29 -11.41 -13.43
CA ASN A 188 10.48 -10.29 -14.32
C ASN A 188 11.83 -9.64 -14.06
N LYS A 189 12.54 -9.33 -15.14
CA LYS A 189 13.92 -8.85 -15.12
C LYS A 189 14.14 -7.79 -16.19
N TRP A 190 14.83 -6.71 -15.84
CA TRP A 190 15.14 -5.60 -16.73
C TRP A 190 16.60 -5.23 -16.59
N THR A 191 17.32 -5.16 -17.71
CA THR A 191 18.69 -4.67 -17.75
C THR A 191 18.72 -3.31 -18.42
N TYR A 192 19.28 -2.34 -17.72
CA TYR A 192 19.39 -0.97 -18.18
C TYR A 192 20.85 -0.60 -18.43
N LYS A 193 21.09 0.13 -19.52
CA LYS A 193 22.30 0.92 -19.68
C LYS A 193 22.11 2.20 -18.87
N ILE A 194 23.01 2.44 -17.93
CA ILE A 194 23.10 3.66 -17.13
C ILE A 194 24.08 4.59 -17.81
N GLU A 195 23.66 5.84 -18.00
CA GLU A 195 24.48 6.93 -18.52
C GLU A 195 24.37 8.10 -17.55
N SER A 196 25.47 8.41 -16.86
CA SER A 196 25.57 9.52 -15.91
C SER A 196 27.00 10.04 -15.88
N ASP A 197 27.20 11.23 -15.31
CA ASP A 197 28.53 11.86 -15.19
C ASP A 197 29.55 10.98 -14.43
N LYS A 198 29.07 10.05 -13.61
CA LYS A 198 29.89 9.21 -12.71
C LYS A 198 29.93 7.75 -13.12
N ARG A 199 29.05 7.29 -14.00
CA ARG A 199 28.87 5.86 -14.28
C ARG A 199 28.26 5.62 -15.66
N ASN A 200 28.97 4.79 -16.42
CA ASN A 200 28.47 4.10 -17.61
C ASN A 200 28.56 2.60 -17.35
N ALA A 201 27.42 1.94 -17.16
CA ALA A 201 27.38 0.51 -16.82
C ALA A 201 26.03 -0.10 -17.22
N GLU A 202 25.98 -1.42 -17.35
CA GLU A 202 24.72 -2.15 -17.35
C GLU A 202 24.37 -2.61 -15.94
N VAL A 203 23.09 -2.48 -15.57
CA VAL A 203 22.58 -3.00 -14.30
C VAL A 203 21.29 -3.75 -14.56
N THR A 204 21.20 -4.94 -13.98
CA THR A 204 20.01 -5.76 -14.04
C THR A 204 19.21 -5.72 -12.74
N GLN A 205 17.96 -5.31 -12.87
CA GLN A 205 16.94 -5.33 -11.83
C GLN A 205 16.06 -6.56 -12.04
N GLU A 206 15.69 -7.22 -10.95
CA GLU A 206 14.89 -8.44 -10.96
C GLU A 206 13.97 -8.47 -9.75
N VAL A 207 12.72 -8.86 -9.96
CA VAL A 207 11.82 -9.23 -8.86
C VAL A 207 12.27 -10.58 -8.32
N GLN A 208 12.89 -10.58 -7.15
CA GLN A 208 13.48 -11.78 -6.52
C GLN A 208 12.47 -12.59 -5.73
N SER A 209 11.53 -11.91 -5.11
CA SER A 209 10.48 -12.54 -4.32
C SER A 209 9.28 -11.64 -4.29
N VAL A 210 8.12 -12.20 -3.96
CA VAL A 210 6.99 -11.40 -3.53
C VAL A 210 6.33 -12.01 -2.32
N SER A 211 5.68 -11.16 -1.54
CA SER A 211 4.79 -11.58 -0.45
C SER A 211 3.69 -10.53 -0.26
N ASN A 212 2.43 -10.97 -0.11
CA ASN A 212 1.33 -10.09 0.33
C ASN A 212 1.16 -8.81 -0.53
N GLY A 213 1.24 -8.96 -1.86
CA GLY A 213 1.16 -7.86 -2.84
C GLY A 213 2.46 -7.06 -3.03
N TRP A 214 3.48 -7.28 -2.20
CA TRP A 214 4.80 -6.67 -2.31
C TRP A 214 5.74 -7.45 -3.17
N SER A 215 6.37 -6.79 -4.13
CA SER A 215 7.40 -7.35 -4.99
C SER A 215 8.75 -6.80 -4.57
N VAL A 216 9.65 -7.68 -4.14
CA VAL A 216 10.98 -7.32 -3.64
C VAL A 216 11.97 -7.42 -4.79
N LEU A 217 12.68 -6.32 -5.04
CA LEU A 217 13.68 -6.21 -6.09
C LEU A 217 15.07 -6.44 -5.51
N ASN A 218 15.94 -7.12 -6.28
CA ASN A 218 17.36 -7.26 -5.95
C ASN A 218 18.04 -5.89 -5.75
N SER A 219 17.66 -4.94 -6.58
CA SER A 219 18.07 -3.56 -6.58
C SER A 219 17.08 -2.76 -7.44
N TYR A 220 16.93 -1.49 -7.13
CA TYR A 220 16.20 -0.55 -7.95
C TYR A 220 17.02 0.73 -8.05
N PHE A 221 17.50 1.04 -9.25
CA PHE A 221 18.39 2.18 -9.53
C PHE A 221 19.59 2.34 -8.58
N GLY A 222 20.17 1.22 -8.15
CA GLY A 222 21.34 1.18 -7.25
C GLY A 222 21.00 1.16 -5.77
N THR A 223 19.73 1.28 -5.39
CA THR A 223 19.26 1.05 -4.02
C THR A 223 18.90 -0.41 -3.83
N GLN A 224 19.45 -1.04 -2.79
CA GLN A 224 19.12 -2.42 -2.40
C GLN A 224 17.88 -2.43 -1.48
N ASN A 225 17.32 -3.62 -1.23
CA ASN A 225 16.20 -3.83 -0.31
C ASN A 225 14.96 -2.99 -0.64
N ILE A 226 14.69 -2.81 -1.93
CA ILE A 226 13.50 -2.11 -2.40
C ILE A 226 12.37 -3.10 -2.60
N ALA A 227 11.21 -2.81 -2.02
CA ALA A 227 9.97 -3.52 -2.33
C ALA A 227 8.95 -2.54 -2.93
N MET A 228 8.14 -3.00 -3.87
CA MET A 228 7.11 -2.20 -4.52
C MET A 228 5.75 -2.91 -4.49
N LYS A 229 4.68 -2.16 -4.32
CA LYS A 229 3.29 -2.65 -4.33
C LYS A 229 2.41 -1.66 -5.07
N ILE A 230 1.51 -2.15 -5.92
CA ILE A 230 0.41 -1.35 -6.46
C ILE A 230 -0.78 -1.58 -5.53
N GLU A 231 -1.29 -0.53 -4.90
CA GLU A 231 -2.48 -0.60 -4.07
C GLU A 231 -3.77 -0.64 -4.91
N HIS A 232 -4.89 -1.01 -4.30
CA HIS A 232 -6.20 -1.04 -4.95
C HIS A 232 -6.66 0.36 -5.42
N SER A 233 -6.11 1.43 -4.83
CA SER A 233 -6.30 2.81 -5.27
C SER A 233 -5.59 3.12 -6.61
N GLY A 234 -4.77 2.21 -7.12
CA GLY A 234 -3.87 2.47 -8.25
C GLY A 234 -2.56 3.15 -7.86
N GLN A 235 -2.34 3.44 -6.57
CA GLN A 235 -1.11 4.07 -6.12
C GLN A 235 0.05 3.06 -6.09
N LEU A 236 1.18 3.43 -6.69
CA LEU A 236 2.43 2.68 -6.56
C LEU A 236 3.13 3.09 -5.26
N ILE A 237 3.34 2.14 -4.37
CA ILE A 237 4.00 2.31 -3.07
C ILE A 237 5.36 1.64 -3.12
N VAL A 238 6.35 2.27 -2.49
CA VAL A 238 7.71 1.76 -2.32
C VAL A 238 8.05 1.65 -0.85
N SER A 239 8.70 0.54 -0.50
CA SER A 239 9.38 0.35 0.78
C SER A 239 10.89 0.36 0.56
N SER A 240 11.60 1.03 1.46
CA SER A 240 13.06 1.14 1.51
C SER A 240 13.52 1.28 2.97
N ASP A 241 14.83 1.40 3.19
CA ASP A 241 15.40 1.63 4.53
C ASP A 241 14.87 2.89 5.24
N THR A 242 14.29 3.83 4.47
CA THR A 242 13.68 5.06 4.98
C THR A 242 12.17 4.93 5.27
N GLY A 243 11.63 3.72 5.18
CA GLY A 243 10.23 3.40 5.39
C GLY A 243 9.40 3.28 4.11
N VAL A 244 8.08 3.23 4.30
CA VAL A 244 7.08 3.01 3.24
C VAL A 244 6.46 4.33 2.82
N ARG A 245 6.40 4.60 1.51
CA ARG A 245 5.85 5.84 0.94
C ARG A 245 5.33 5.62 -0.47
N PRO A 246 4.48 6.52 -1.00
CA PRO A 246 4.22 6.60 -2.43
C PRO A 246 5.53 6.66 -3.21
N PHE A 247 5.62 5.88 -4.28
CA PHE A 247 6.77 5.89 -5.17
C PHE A 247 6.89 7.24 -5.89
N TYR A 248 5.75 7.78 -6.31
CA TYR A 248 5.64 9.11 -6.87
C TYR A 248 5.06 10.11 -5.88
N THR A 249 5.56 11.34 -5.91
CA THR A 249 4.94 12.46 -5.18
C THR A 249 3.64 12.90 -5.85
N ASN A 250 2.85 13.72 -5.18
CA ASN A 250 1.60 14.26 -5.76
C ASN A 250 1.85 15.26 -6.91
N ASP A 251 3.10 15.70 -7.10
CA ASP A 251 3.47 16.70 -8.11
C ASP A 251 3.79 16.07 -9.48
N VAL A 252 3.73 14.74 -9.58
CA VAL A 252 3.94 14.05 -10.85
C VAL A 252 2.71 14.19 -11.75
N GLN A 253 2.96 14.36 -13.04
CA GLN A 253 1.97 14.26 -14.09
C GLN A 253 2.12 12.92 -14.79
N THR A 254 1.02 12.19 -14.93
CA THR A 254 0.95 10.92 -15.65
C THR A 254 0.15 11.10 -16.93
N GLN A 255 0.70 10.65 -18.04
CA GLN A 255 0.06 10.69 -19.36
C GLN A 255 0.13 9.32 -20.03
N PHE A 256 -0.93 8.93 -20.72
CA PHE A 256 -0.96 7.72 -21.53
C PHE A 256 -0.97 8.12 -23.02
N VAL A 257 0.06 7.73 -23.75
CA VAL A 257 0.27 8.14 -25.15
C VAL A 257 0.54 6.94 -26.04
N LYS A 258 0.22 7.07 -27.33
CA LYS A 258 0.46 6.02 -28.35
C LYS A 258 1.76 6.23 -29.15
N GLU A 259 2.62 7.12 -28.65
CA GLU A 259 3.91 7.42 -29.28
C GLU A 259 4.83 6.19 -29.24
N GLU A 260 5.75 6.12 -30.21
CA GLU A 260 6.78 5.07 -30.26
C GLU A 260 8.04 5.54 -29.53
N ILE A 261 8.60 4.68 -28.69
CA ILE A 261 9.95 4.86 -28.14
C ILE A 261 10.83 3.67 -28.50
N LYS A 262 12.06 3.96 -28.93
CA LYS A 262 13.05 2.94 -29.31
C LYS A 262 14.14 2.85 -28.25
N THR A 263 14.41 1.62 -27.83
CA THR A 263 15.57 1.28 -26.99
C THR A 263 16.30 0.09 -27.60
N PRO A 264 17.49 -0.28 -27.11
CA PRO A 264 18.14 -1.52 -27.58
C PRO A 264 17.31 -2.78 -27.33
N ALA A 265 16.33 -2.75 -26.41
CA ALA A 265 15.42 -3.87 -26.15
C ALA A 265 14.27 -4.00 -27.16
N GLY A 266 14.06 -2.99 -28.04
CA GLY A 266 13.00 -3.01 -29.04
C GLY A 266 12.34 -1.63 -29.27
N SER A 267 11.27 -1.65 -30.06
CA SER A 267 10.37 -0.50 -30.24
C SER A 267 9.09 -0.74 -29.45
N PHE A 268 8.67 0.25 -28.68
CA PHE A 268 7.52 0.15 -27.79
C PHE A 268 6.52 1.25 -28.10
N ASN A 269 5.26 0.84 -28.27
CA ASN A 269 4.10 1.69 -28.48
C ASN A 269 3.17 1.49 -27.26
N ASP A 270 2.24 2.41 -27.04
CA ASP A 270 1.38 2.46 -25.83
C ASP A 270 2.21 2.65 -24.55
N LEU A 271 2.43 3.91 -24.21
CA LEU A 271 3.33 4.36 -23.16
C LEU A 271 2.57 5.05 -22.02
N MET A 272 2.99 4.79 -20.79
CA MET A 272 2.68 5.62 -19.63
C MET A 272 3.92 6.47 -19.33
N ILE A 273 3.79 7.78 -19.48
CA ILE A 273 4.84 8.76 -19.21
C ILE A 273 4.53 9.43 -17.88
N VAL A 274 5.47 9.35 -16.93
CA VAL A 274 5.39 10.03 -15.63
C VAL A 274 6.48 11.10 -15.59
N THR A 275 6.09 12.34 -15.30
CA THR A 275 7.02 13.48 -15.26
C THR A 275 6.78 14.35 -14.05
N ILE A 276 7.81 15.01 -13.53
CA ILE A 276 7.64 16.21 -12.70
C ILE A 276 7.85 17.44 -13.58
N ALA A 277 6.97 18.43 -13.45
CA ALA A 277 7.12 19.70 -14.13
C ALA A 277 8.48 20.32 -13.80
N GLN A 278 9.22 20.73 -14.84
CA GLN A 278 10.58 21.24 -14.68
C GLN A 278 10.57 22.48 -13.80
N ASN A 279 11.17 22.36 -12.63
CA ASN A 279 11.66 23.51 -11.87
C ASN A 279 13.19 23.57 -12.01
N ASN A 280 13.81 24.72 -11.75
CA ASN A 280 15.25 24.92 -11.99
C ASN A 280 16.16 23.92 -11.25
N ASN A 281 15.65 23.15 -10.29
CA ASN A 281 16.45 22.31 -9.39
C ASN A 281 16.22 20.81 -9.57
N PHE A 282 15.07 20.36 -10.10
CA PHE A 282 14.76 18.94 -10.24
C PHE A 282 13.76 18.69 -11.37
N TRP A 283 14.06 17.70 -12.19
CA TRP A 283 13.19 17.20 -13.24
C TRP A 283 13.42 15.70 -13.40
N PHE A 284 12.36 14.94 -13.67
CA PHE A 284 12.51 13.57 -14.13
C PHE A 284 11.41 13.19 -15.12
N ARG A 285 11.70 12.15 -15.89
CA ARG A 285 10.79 11.50 -16.82
C ARG A 285 10.99 9.99 -16.76
N ASP A 286 9.94 9.27 -16.40
CA ASP A 286 9.85 7.83 -16.54
C ASP A 286 8.93 7.51 -17.71
N VAL A 287 9.35 6.57 -18.55
CA VAL A 287 8.54 6.05 -19.66
C VAL A 287 8.37 4.56 -19.46
N TYR A 288 7.14 4.13 -19.25
CA TYR A 288 6.77 2.74 -19.14
C TYR A 288 6.08 2.28 -20.41
N ALA A 289 6.45 1.10 -20.91
CA ALA A 289 5.76 0.45 -22.01
C ALA A 289 4.78 -0.60 -21.49
N LYS A 290 3.59 -0.64 -22.08
CA LYS A 290 2.54 -1.59 -21.72
C LYS A 290 3.04 -3.04 -21.85
N GLY A 291 2.85 -3.83 -20.79
CA GLY A 291 3.24 -5.23 -20.69
C GLY A 291 4.74 -5.45 -20.50
N VAL A 292 5.55 -4.40 -20.44
CA VAL A 292 7.01 -4.50 -20.33
C VAL A 292 7.52 -3.89 -19.04
N GLY A 293 7.08 -2.70 -18.66
CA GLY A 293 7.69 -1.97 -17.54
C GLY A 293 8.41 -0.72 -17.98
N LEU A 294 9.31 -0.23 -17.13
CA LEU A 294 10.11 0.96 -17.39
C LEU A 294 11.07 0.70 -18.55
N VAL A 295 10.99 1.52 -19.61
CA VAL A 295 11.84 1.42 -20.80
C VAL A 295 12.87 2.55 -20.88
N LEU A 296 12.57 3.69 -20.26
CA LEU A 296 13.46 4.84 -20.16
C LEU A 296 13.21 5.57 -18.83
N HIS A 297 14.28 5.92 -18.13
CA HIS A 297 14.27 6.89 -17.03
C HIS A 297 15.30 7.98 -17.32
N GLU A 298 14.92 9.23 -17.14
CA GLU A 298 15.79 10.41 -17.24
C GLU A 298 15.56 11.30 -16.02
N HIS A 299 16.62 11.81 -15.41
CA HIS A 299 16.49 12.83 -14.38
C HIS A 299 17.63 13.85 -14.41
N ILE A 300 17.30 15.04 -13.91
CA ILE A 300 18.20 16.15 -13.62
C ILE A 300 17.99 16.50 -12.16
N SER A 301 19.07 16.57 -11.40
CA SER A 301 19.05 16.94 -9.98
C SER A 301 20.29 17.75 -9.60
N PRO A 302 20.33 18.38 -8.42
CA PRO A 302 21.54 19.07 -7.96
C PRO A 302 22.71 18.10 -7.73
N LYS A 303 22.42 16.79 -7.64
CA LYS A 303 23.42 15.72 -7.47
C LYS A 303 23.99 15.19 -8.79
N GLY A 304 23.45 15.64 -9.93
CA GLY A 304 23.84 15.25 -11.27
C GLY A 304 22.66 14.78 -12.12
N ASN A 305 23.00 14.37 -13.34
CA ASN A 305 22.06 13.85 -14.33
C ASN A 305 22.21 12.33 -14.47
N GLY A 306 21.10 11.66 -14.78
CA GLY A 306 21.11 10.23 -15.02
C GLY A 306 20.10 9.83 -16.08
N LYS A 307 20.52 8.92 -16.96
CA LYS A 307 19.68 8.28 -17.97
C LYS A 307 19.82 6.77 -17.88
N TYR A 308 18.70 6.08 -17.95
CA TYR A 308 18.62 4.63 -17.86
C TYR A 308 17.78 4.14 -19.03
N THR A 309 18.41 3.45 -19.96
CA THR A 309 17.78 2.98 -21.19
C THR A 309 17.69 1.46 -21.16
N LEU A 310 16.50 0.88 -21.39
CA LEU A 310 16.30 -0.56 -21.36
C LEU A 310 17.06 -1.25 -22.50
N VAL A 311 17.96 -2.18 -22.15
CA VAL A 311 18.79 -2.94 -23.10
C VAL A 311 18.21 -4.32 -23.36
N LYS A 312 17.75 -4.99 -22.30
CA LYS A 312 17.09 -6.28 -22.40
C LYS A 312 16.10 -6.48 -21.26
N ALA A 313 15.06 -7.26 -21.48
CA ALA A 313 14.13 -7.64 -20.44
C ALA A 313 13.65 -9.09 -20.62
N LYS A 314 13.19 -9.69 -19.52
CA LYS A 314 12.38 -10.89 -19.52
C LYS A 314 11.14 -10.58 -18.69
N VAL A 315 9.98 -10.53 -19.33
CA VAL A 315 8.73 -10.10 -18.68
C VAL A 315 7.65 -11.13 -18.99
N ARG A 316 7.11 -11.77 -17.95
CA ARG A 316 6.07 -12.80 -18.05
C ARG A 316 6.41 -13.90 -19.07
N GLY A 317 7.68 -14.31 -19.07
CA GLY A 317 8.21 -15.34 -19.96
C GLY A 317 8.58 -14.89 -21.38
N LYS A 318 8.35 -13.62 -21.74
CA LYS A 318 8.78 -13.05 -23.03
C LYS A 318 10.11 -12.30 -22.89
N ASP A 319 11.05 -12.59 -23.77
CA ASP A 319 12.35 -11.92 -23.84
C ASP A 319 12.30 -10.68 -24.75
N TYR A 320 13.15 -9.69 -24.44
CA TYR A 320 13.33 -8.43 -25.16
C TYR A 320 14.83 -8.12 -25.22
N PRO A 321 15.45 -7.86 -26.38
CA PRO A 321 14.87 -8.12 -27.70
C PRO A 321 14.55 -9.62 -27.85
N GLY A 322 13.43 -9.93 -28.49
CA GLY A 322 12.94 -11.29 -28.70
C GLY A 322 12.23 -11.42 -30.03
#